data_AF-A0A661PX24-F1
#
_entry.id   AF-A0A661PX24-F1
#
_cell.length_a   1.000
_cell.length_b   1.000
_cell.length_c   1.000
_cell.angle_alpha   90.00
_cell.angle_beta   90.00
_cell.angle_gamma   90.00
#
_symmetry.space_group_name_H-M   'P 1'
#
loop_
_entity.id
_entity.type
_entity.pdbx_description
1 polymer ?
#
loop_
_entity_poly.entity_id
_entity_poly.type
_entity_poly.pdbx_seq_one_letter_code
_entity_poly.pdbx_strand_id
1 'polypeptide(L)'
;MPGWISASWITITTYWKKNKGRNLFIIMKNGHDNGCSSKNPVVMIVCNNGGHLLQAVQLKKIFSPDQLLWVTKEDSDSQSLLPEGFIPGFFPTQRHLLNYCRNFWLAIKIFRRYPSLKVVLSTGAGIAPPFFLAARLLGRKTIFIESFSRVFSPSLSGRLCRSLASRFYVQWEEIRHHYPQAVYRGRIF
;
A
#
# COMPACT_ATOMS: atom_id res chain seq x y z
N MET A 1 -36.45 -29.71 18.36
CA MET A 1 -36.31 -29.53 16.90
C MET A 1 -36.89 -28.17 16.54
N PRO A 2 -36.45 -27.43 15.50
CA PRO A 2 -35.18 -27.36 14.73
C PRO A 2 -34.50 -25.97 14.99
N GLY A 3 -33.37 -25.51 14.44
CA GLY A 3 -32.37 -25.98 13.49
C GLY A 3 -31.24 -24.92 13.48
N TRP A 4 -29.99 -25.33 13.28
CA TRP A 4 -28.83 -24.46 13.26
C TRP A 4 -28.59 -23.90 11.86
N ILE A 5 -28.47 -22.58 11.73
CA ILE A 5 -27.77 -21.91 10.62
C ILE A 5 -26.83 -20.86 11.24
N SER A 6 -25.53 -21.13 11.16
CA SER A 6 -24.46 -20.24 11.57
C SER A 6 -24.21 -19.20 10.47
N ALA A 7 -24.26 -17.92 10.84
CA ALA A 7 -23.75 -16.79 10.06
C ALA A 7 -22.79 -16.01 10.97
N SER A 8 -21.50 -16.32 10.88
CA SER A 8 -20.45 -15.70 11.69
C SER A 8 -19.84 -14.53 10.91
N TRP A 9 -20.21 -13.34 11.36
CA TRP A 9 -19.70 -12.05 10.91
C TRP A 9 -18.20 -11.91 11.22
N ILE A 10 -17.41 -11.45 10.25
CA ILE A 10 -16.02 -11.02 10.48
C ILE A 10 -16.09 -9.65 11.17
N THR A 11 -15.96 -9.64 12.49
CA THR A 11 -15.80 -8.39 13.25
C THR A 11 -14.33 -8.01 13.26
N ILE A 12 -14.00 -6.91 12.56
CA ILE A 12 -12.72 -6.21 12.73
C ILE A 12 -12.83 -5.42 14.03
N THR A 13 -12.40 -5.99 15.15
CA THR A 13 -12.38 -5.25 16.42
C THR A 13 -11.05 -4.51 16.58
N THR A 14 -11.06 -3.21 16.33
CA THR A 14 -10.00 -2.27 16.74
C THR A 14 -10.01 -2.13 18.26
N TYR A 15 -9.18 -2.89 18.97
CA TYR A 15 -9.06 -2.75 20.43
C TYR A 15 -8.13 -1.59 20.79
N TRP A 16 -8.70 -0.42 21.10
CA TRP A 16 -8.01 0.72 21.70
C TRP A 16 -7.91 0.51 23.23
N LYS A 17 -6.81 -0.09 23.73
CA LYS A 17 -6.50 -0.06 25.17
C LYS A 17 -5.48 1.02 25.48
N LYS A 18 -5.95 2.13 26.08
CA LYS A 18 -5.09 3.15 26.66
C LYS A 18 -4.42 2.55 27.90
N ASN A 19 -3.16 2.11 27.80
CA ASN A 19 -2.40 1.73 28.99
C ASN A 19 -0.94 2.21 28.87
N LYS A 20 -0.59 3.18 29.74
CA LYS A 20 0.76 3.66 30.10
C LYS A 20 1.86 3.57 29.01
N GLY A 21 1.84 4.50 28.06
CA GLY A 21 3.06 5.04 27.45
C GLY A 21 3.78 4.24 26.35
N ARG A 22 3.23 3.13 25.85
CA ARG A 22 3.80 2.42 24.67
C ARG A 22 2.69 2.07 23.67
N ASN A 23 2.72 2.70 22.49
CA ASN A 23 1.83 2.39 21.37
C ASN A 23 2.26 1.06 20.71
N LEU A 24 1.75 -0.06 21.23
CA LEU A 24 1.98 -1.38 20.69
C LEU A 24 0.84 -1.76 19.73
N PHE A 25 1.07 -1.63 18.43
CA PHE A 25 0.19 -2.20 17.42
C PHE A 25 0.40 -3.71 17.40
N ILE A 26 -0.53 -4.45 18.00
CA ILE A 26 -0.58 -5.91 17.89
C ILE A 26 -1.60 -6.24 16.80
N ILE A 27 -1.12 -6.66 15.62
CA ILE A 27 -1.96 -7.29 14.60
C ILE A 27 -2.00 -8.78 14.92
N MET A 28 -2.97 -9.20 15.73
CA MET A 28 -3.27 -10.61 15.97
C MET A 28 -4.13 -11.16 14.84
N LYS A 29 -3.77 -12.35 14.36
CA LYS A 29 -4.63 -13.20 13.54
C LYS A 29 -5.37 -14.11 14.51
N ASN A 30 -6.68 -13.96 14.68
CA ASN A 30 -7.48 -14.98 15.33
C ASN A 30 -7.96 -15.97 14.26
N GLY A 31 -7.72 -17.25 14.54
CA GLY A 31 -7.79 -18.34 13.58
C GLY A 31 -9.20 -18.78 13.20
N HIS A 32 -9.28 -19.33 12.00
CA HIS A 32 -9.93 -20.60 11.76
C HIS A 32 -8.97 -21.40 10.85
N ASP A 33 -8.35 -22.42 11.42
CA ASP A 33 -7.56 -23.39 10.70
C ASP A 33 -8.51 -24.29 9.91
N ASN A 34 -8.88 -23.85 8.72
CA ASN A 34 -9.51 -24.68 7.69
C ASN A 34 -8.60 -24.66 6.46
N GLY A 35 -7.55 -25.49 6.47
CA GLY A 35 -6.86 -26.01 5.27
C GLY A 35 -6.44 -25.01 4.18
N CYS A 36 -6.27 -23.72 4.47
CA CYS A 36 -5.86 -22.73 3.49
C CYS A 36 -4.37 -22.45 3.69
N SER A 37 -3.57 -22.84 2.69
CA SER A 37 -2.13 -22.57 2.55
C SER A 37 -1.72 -21.27 3.25
N SER A 38 -0.60 -21.29 3.99
CA SER A 38 -0.02 -20.13 4.68
C SER A 38 0.29 -19.01 3.69
N LYS A 39 -0.72 -18.19 3.37
CA LYS A 39 -0.66 -17.16 2.34
C LYS A 39 0.17 -15.99 2.86
N ASN A 40 1.29 -15.78 2.19
CA ASN A 40 2.31 -14.80 2.54
C ASN A 40 2.36 -13.77 1.41
N PRO A 41 1.92 -12.51 1.64
CA PRO A 41 1.88 -11.52 0.57
C PRO A 41 3.29 -11.27 0.04
N VAL A 42 3.37 -11.03 -1.26
CA VAL A 42 4.64 -10.80 -1.99
C VAL A 42 4.75 -9.34 -2.44
N VAL A 43 3.63 -8.70 -2.73
CA VAL A 43 3.55 -7.33 -3.22
C VAL A 43 2.74 -6.47 -2.23
N MET A 44 3.34 -5.36 -1.81
CA MET A 44 2.66 -4.34 -1.02
C MET A 44 2.27 -3.18 -1.92
N ILE A 45 0.98 -2.89 -2.03
CA ILE A 45 0.45 -1.76 -2.79
C ILE A 45 0.19 -0.61 -1.82
N VAL A 46 0.81 0.53 -2.08
CA VAL A 46 0.74 1.72 -1.22
C VAL A 46 0.14 2.87 -2.02
N CYS A 47 -1.06 3.32 -1.63
CA CYS A 47 -1.79 4.36 -2.34
C CYS A 47 -2.51 5.32 -1.39
N ASN A 48 -2.89 6.49 -1.89
CA ASN A 48 -3.83 7.38 -1.24
C ASN A 48 -5.26 6.97 -1.65
N ASN A 49 -6.27 7.47 -0.94
CA ASN A 49 -7.67 7.34 -1.34
C ASN A 49 -8.01 8.06 -2.67
N GLY A 50 -9.25 7.89 -3.13
CA GLY A 50 -9.74 8.50 -4.37
C GLY A 50 -9.09 7.92 -5.63
N GLY A 51 -8.75 8.79 -6.59
CA GLY A 51 -8.27 8.37 -7.93
C GLY A 51 -7.00 7.49 -7.91
N HIS A 52 -6.12 7.65 -6.93
CA HIS A 52 -4.94 6.77 -6.78
C HIS A 52 -5.33 5.34 -6.37
N LEU A 53 -6.33 5.21 -5.49
CA LEU A 53 -6.87 3.91 -5.08
C LEU A 53 -7.59 3.24 -6.24
N LEU A 54 -8.41 3.97 -7.01
CA LEU A 54 -9.07 3.44 -8.21
C LEU A 54 -8.06 2.89 -9.24
N GLN A 55 -7.00 3.65 -9.52
CA GLN A 55 -5.89 3.21 -10.37
C GLN A 55 -5.21 1.95 -9.81
N ALA A 56 -4.94 1.92 -8.51
CA ALA A 56 -4.27 0.80 -7.87
C ALA A 56 -5.14 -0.48 -7.89
N VAL A 57 -6.45 -0.35 -7.69
CA VAL A 57 -7.42 -1.46 -7.74
C VAL A 57 -7.45 -2.11 -9.12
N GLN A 58 -7.25 -1.36 -10.21
CA GLN A 58 -7.15 -1.97 -11.55
C GLN A 58 -5.93 -2.90 -11.68
N LEU A 59 -4.82 -2.58 -10.99
CA LEU A 59 -3.63 -3.44 -10.95
C LEU A 59 -3.84 -4.74 -10.17
N LYS A 60 -4.87 -4.81 -9.30
CA LYS A 60 -5.23 -6.04 -8.57
C LYS A 60 -5.48 -7.20 -9.53
N LYS A 61 -5.99 -6.94 -10.74
CA LYS A 61 -6.27 -7.98 -11.75
C LYS A 61 -5.03 -8.73 -12.23
N ILE A 62 -3.84 -8.18 -12.01
CA ILE A 62 -2.55 -8.76 -12.42
C ILE A 62 -2.04 -9.77 -11.39
N PHE A 63 -2.49 -9.67 -10.13
CA PHE A 63 -1.99 -10.47 -9.02
C PHE A 63 -3.10 -11.31 -8.41
N SER A 64 -2.74 -12.48 -7.88
CA SER A 64 -3.69 -13.22 -7.05
C SER A 64 -3.96 -12.44 -5.76
N PRO A 65 -5.21 -12.35 -5.26
CA PRO A 65 -5.55 -11.52 -4.10
C PRO A 65 -4.73 -11.81 -2.84
N ASP A 66 -4.28 -13.04 -2.67
CA ASP A 66 -3.45 -13.53 -1.57
C ASP A 66 -1.97 -13.13 -1.67
N GLN A 67 -1.52 -12.66 -2.83
CA GLN A 67 -0.18 -12.11 -3.02
C GLN A 67 -0.08 -10.63 -2.64
N LEU A 68 -1.22 -9.98 -2.39
CA LEU A 68 -1.32 -8.54 -2.19
C LEU A 68 -1.47 -8.17 -0.71
N LEU A 69 -0.78 -7.10 -0.32
CA LEU A 69 -1.02 -6.39 0.92
C LEU A 69 -1.26 -4.92 0.61
N TRP A 70 -2.35 -4.36 1.12
CA TRP A 70 -2.72 -2.97 0.86
C TRP A 70 -2.33 -2.05 2.02
N VAL A 71 -1.83 -0.87 1.69
CA VAL A 71 -1.67 0.24 2.62
C VAL A 71 -2.30 1.48 2.03
N THR A 72 -3.32 2.01 2.70
CA THR A 72 -4.06 3.20 2.26
C THR A 72 -4.64 3.96 3.46
N LYS A 73 -5.30 5.09 3.20
CA LYS A 73 -6.08 5.81 4.21
C LYS A 73 -7.33 5.00 4.54
N GLU A 74 -7.69 4.93 5.82
CA GLU A 74 -8.97 4.38 6.24
C GLU A 74 -10.10 5.40 6.01
N ASP A 75 -11.04 5.05 5.15
CA ASP A 75 -12.23 5.80 4.78
C ASP A 75 -13.28 4.88 4.11
N SER A 76 -14.44 5.43 3.75
CA SER A 76 -15.51 4.67 3.08
C SER A 76 -15.04 4.02 1.77
N ASP A 77 -14.29 4.75 0.95
CA ASP A 77 -13.85 4.29 -0.37
C ASP A 77 -12.92 3.07 -0.23
N SER A 78 -11.94 3.13 0.67
CA SER A 78 -11.03 2.02 0.93
C SER A 78 -11.74 0.79 1.49
N GLN A 79 -12.71 0.97 2.38
CA GLN A 79 -13.52 -0.14 2.91
C GLN A 79 -14.38 -0.79 1.83
N SER A 80 -14.99 -0.01 0.94
CA SER A 80 -15.81 -0.55 -0.15
C SER A 80 -14.98 -1.22 -1.26
N LEU A 81 -13.82 -0.66 -1.61
CA LEU A 81 -12.99 -1.15 -2.73
C LEU A 81 -12.04 -2.29 -2.34
N LEU A 82 -11.72 -2.42 -1.05
CA LEU A 82 -10.79 -3.43 -0.51
C LEU A 82 -11.46 -4.27 0.59
N PRO A 83 -12.53 -5.02 0.29
CA PRO A 83 -13.25 -5.82 1.29
C PRO A 83 -12.37 -6.92 1.90
N GLU A 84 -11.30 -7.34 1.22
CA GLU A 84 -10.34 -8.31 1.75
C GLU A 84 -9.43 -7.75 2.86
N GLY A 85 -9.48 -6.42 3.08
CA GLY A 85 -8.76 -5.73 4.13
C GLY A 85 -7.50 -4.98 3.65
N PHE A 86 -7.06 -4.05 4.49
CA PHE A 86 -5.88 -3.22 4.27
C PHE A 86 -5.26 -2.79 5.62
N ILE A 87 -4.04 -2.27 5.58
CA ILE A 87 -3.39 -1.66 6.74
C ILE A 87 -3.55 -0.13 6.64
N PRO A 88 -4.10 0.53 7.67
CA PRO A 88 -4.23 1.98 7.67
C PRO A 88 -2.88 2.68 7.76
N GLY A 89 -2.60 3.55 6.80
CA GLY A 89 -1.46 4.47 6.82
C GLY A 89 -1.74 5.73 7.65
N PHE A 90 -0.69 6.48 7.99
CA PHE A 90 -0.82 7.75 8.71
C PHE A 90 -0.99 8.92 7.74
N PHE A 91 -2.07 9.69 7.90
CA PHE A 91 -2.41 10.86 7.07
C PHE A 91 -2.58 12.12 7.94
N PRO A 92 -2.38 13.34 7.38
CA PRO A 92 -1.99 13.67 6.01
C PRO A 92 -0.52 13.30 5.70
N THR A 93 -0.22 13.04 4.42
CA THR A 93 1.11 12.59 3.97
C THR A 93 1.94 13.69 3.31
N GLN A 94 1.30 14.74 2.78
CA GLN A 94 1.99 15.86 2.14
C GLN A 94 2.47 16.85 3.20
N ARG A 95 3.75 17.24 3.12
CA ARG A 95 4.37 18.26 3.98
C ARG A 95 4.23 17.99 5.49
N HIS A 96 4.06 16.73 5.89
CA HIS A 96 3.84 16.35 7.29
C HIS A 96 4.90 15.34 7.77
N LEU A 97 6.03 15.86 8.25
CA LEU A 97 7.21 15.06 8.60
C LEU A 97 6.94 14.00 9.66
N LEU A 98 6.12 14.29 10.67
CA LEU A 98 5.77 13.31 11.70
C LEU A 98 5.08 12.07 11.12
N ASN A 99 4.18 12.27 10.14
CA ASN A 99 3.50 11.15 9.50
C ASN A 99 4.39 10.45 8.49
N TYR A 100 5.33 11.17 7.86
CA TYR A 100 6.40 10.55 7.08
C TYR A 100 7.17 9.54 7.93
N CYS A 101 7.65 9.97 9.10
CA CYS A 101 8.38 9.08 10.02
C CYS A 101 7.50 7.93 10.50
N ARG A 102 6.25 8.18 10.93
CA ARG A 102 5.32 7.12 11.35
C ARG A 102 5.07 6.09 10.25
N ASN A 103 4.89 6.52 9.01
CA ASN A 103 4.72 5.63 7.87
C ASN A 103 6.00 4.85 7.53
N PHE A 104 7.17 5.47 7.70
CA PHE A 104 8.45 4.78 7.54
C PHE A 104 8.58 3.64 8.57
N TRP A 105 8.32 3.92 9.84
CA TRP A 105 8.32 2.90 10.90
C TRP A 105 7.25 1.83 10.69
N LEU A 106 6.07 2.22 10.21
CA LEU A 106 5.01 1.29 9.82
C LEU A 106 5.50 0.34 8.72
N ALA A 107 6.14 0.86 7.68
CA ALA A 107 6.71 0.06 6.60
C ALA A 107 7.73 -0.97 7.14
N ILE A 108 8.65 -0.54 8.00
CA ILE A 108 9.63 -1.45 8.65
C ILE A 108 8.92 -2.55 9.44
N LYS A 109 7.88 -2.22 10.22
CA LYS A 109 7.09 -3.23 10.96
C LYS A 109 6.41 -4.22 10.03
N ILE A 110 5.82 -3.74 8.93
CA ILE A 110 5.16 -4.59 7.92
C ILE A 110 6.17 -5.56 7.30
N PHE A 111 7.34 -5.08 6.87
CA PHE A 111 8.37 -5.96 6.29
C PHE A 111 8.92 -6.99 7.26
N ARG A 112 9.01 -6.66 8.55
CA ARG A 112 9.41 -7.63 9.60
C ARG A 112 8.31 -8.66 9.85
N ARG A 113 7.05 -8.26 9.77
CA ARG A 113 5.90 -9.15 9.95
C ARG A 113 5.68 -10.09 8.77
N TYR A 114 5.99 -9.62 7.56
CA TYR A 114 5.85 -10.36 6.30
C TYR A 114 7.18 -10.38 5.52
N PRO A 115 8.14 -11.24 5.91
CA PRO A 115 9.43 -11.36 5.21
C PRO A 115 9.33 -11.79 3.73
N SER A 116 8.19 -12.35 3.35
CA SER A 116 7.82 -12.69 1.97
C SER A 116 7.62 -11.48 1.08
N LEU A 117 7.32 -10.30 1.63
CA LEU A 117 7.14 -9.08 0.84
C LEU A 117 8.45 -8.71 0.14
N LYS A 118 8.44 -8.76 -1.19
CA LYS A 118 9.60 -8.46 -2.05
C LYS A 118 9.46 -7.16 -2.82
N VAL A 119 8.23 -6.69 -3.04
CA VAL A 119 7.94 -5.55 -3.92
C VAL A 119 7.02 -4.54 -3.23
N VAL A 120 7.33 -3.25 -3.38
CA VAL A 120 6.40 -2.15 -3.10
C VAL A 120 5.97 -1.51 -4.41
N LEU A 121 4.66 -1.36 -4.61
CA LEU A 121 4.05 -0.75 -5.78
C LEU A 121 3.26 0.49 -5.38
N SER A 122 3.39 1.58 -6.11
CA SER A 122 2.55 2.78 -5.91
C SER A 122 2.13 3.42 -7.22
N THR A 123 0.91 3.96 -7.25
CA THR A 123 0.28 4.66 -8.38
C THR A 123 0.38 6.18 -8.27
N GLY A 124 1.53 6.70 -7.80
CA GLY A 124 1.78 8.14 -7.71
C GLY A 124 1.38 8.77 -6.37
N ALA A 125 1.14 7.97 -5.34
CA ALA A 125 0.55 8.43 -4.09
C ALA A 125 1.53 9.16 -3.15
N GLY A 126 1.03 10.12 -2.38
CA GLY A 126 1.82 10.88 -1.40
C GLY A 126 2.35 10.05 -0.22
N ILE A 127 1.71 8.92 0.09
CA ILE A 127 2.18 7.98 1.11
C ILE A 127 3.41 7.15 0.66
N ALA A 128 3.72 7.09 -0.65
CA ALA A 128 4.76 6.21 -1.19
C ALA A 128 6.19 6.49 -0.67
N PRO A 129 6.68 7.74 -0.58
CA PRO A 129 8.09 8.01 -0.27
C PRO A 129 8.65 7.30 0.98
N PRO A 130 7.99 7.33 2.16
CA PRO A 130 8.52 6.61 3.33
C PRO A 130 8.54 5.08 3.14
N PHE A 131 7.57 4.50 2.43
CA PHE A 131 7.55 3.07 2.16
C PHE A 131 8.64 2.66 1.16
N PHE A 132 8.90 3.50 0.16
CA PHE A 132 9.95 3.28 -0.83
C PHE A 132 11.35 3.37 -0.19
N LEU A 133 11.55 4.33 0.70
CA LEU A 133 12.79 4.44 1.46
C LEU A 133 13.03 3.19 2.32
N ALA A 134 12.01 2.77 3.08
CA ALA A 134 12.09 1.57 3.91
C ALA A 134 12.38 0.30 3.08
N ALA A 135 11.70 0.15 1.95
CA ALA A 135 11.89 -0.96 1.02
C ALA A 135 13.34 -1.02 0.50
N ARG A 136 13.89 0.13 0.07
CA ARG A 136 15.25 0.21 -0.46
C ARG A 136 16.30 -0.12 0.60
N LEU A 137 16.14 0.36 1.83
CA LEU A 137 17.03 0.03 2.94
C LEU A 137 17.01 -1.47 3.30
N LEU A 138 15.89 -2.14 3.06
CA LEU A 138 15.70 -3.58 3.29
C LEU A 138 15.97 -4.44 2.04
N GLY A 139 16.56 -3.87 0.99
CA GLY A 139 16.88 -4.60 -0.25
C GLY A 139 15.66 -5.09 -1.04
N ARG A 140 14.51 -4.47 -0.87
CA ARG A 140 13.25 -4.80 -1.58
C ARG A 140 13.14 -3.99 -2.87
N LYS A 141 12.41 -4.54 -3.84
CA LYS A 141 12.15 -3.85 -5.11
C LYS A 141 11.02 -2.84 -4.94
N THR A 142 11.10 -1.77 -5.71
CA THR A 142 10.17 -0.63 -5.64
C THR A 142 9.73 -0.28 -7.06
N ILE A 143 8.43 -0.21 -7.29
CA ILE A 143 7.83 0.10 -8.58
C ILE A 143 6.94 1.32 -8.40
N PHE A 144 7.32 2.43 -9.03
CA PHE A 144 6.52 3.64 -9.05
C PHE A 144 5.85 3.78 -10.41
N ILE A 145 4.54 3.97 -10.43
CA ILE A 145 3.77 4.34 -11.61
C ILE A 145 3.28 5.76 -11.36
N GLU A 146 3.74 6.71 -12.17
CA GLU A 146 3.28 8.09 -12.06
C GLU A 146 1.78 8.18 -12.38
N SER A 147 1.08 9.03 -11.62
CA SER A 147 -0.37 9.12 -11.70
C SER A 147 -0.84 9.53 -13.10
N PHE A 148 -1.97 8.98 -13.54
CA PHE A 148 -2.56 9.30 -14.84
C PHE A 148 -2.79 10.81 -15.06
N SER A 149 -3.02 11.58 -14.00
CA SER A 149 -3.25 13.03 -14.10
C SER A 149 -1.98 13.87 -14.36
N ARG A 150 -0.79 13.26 -14.37
CA ARG A 150 0.49 13.96 -14.53
C ARG A 150 0.99 13.88 -15.97
N VAL A 151 0.48 14.79 -16.80
CA VAL A 151 0.82 14.86 -18.23
C VAL A 151 2.12 15.61 -18.47
N PHE A 152 2.22 16.84 -17.94
CA PHE A 152 3.36 17.74 -18.23
C PHE A 152 4.31 17.92 -17.04
N SER A 153 3.80 17.82 -15.81
CA SER A 153 4.56 18.16 -14.60
C SER A 153 4.69 16.99 -13.63
N PRO A 154 5.87 16.84 -12.98
CA PRO A 154 6.13 15.75 -12.06
C PRO A 154 5.38 15.93 -10.74
N SER A 155 4.86 14.85 -10.17
CA SER A 155 4.30 14.89 -8.82
C SER A 155 5.40 15.07 -7.76
N LEU A 156 5.05 15.58 -6.58
CA LEU A 156 6.02 15.64 -5.47
C LEU A 156 6.48 14.23 -5.06
N SER A 157 5.55 13.28 -4.97
CA SER A 157 5.83 11.86 -4.72
C SER A 157 6.74 11.28 -5.78
N GLY A 158 6.48 11.55 -7.06
CA GLY A 158 7.31 11.12 -8.19
C GLY A 158 8.72 11.67 -8.10
N ARG A 159 8.90 12.98 -7.85
CA ARG A 159 10.22 13.58 -7.64
C ARG A 159 11.00 12.93 -6.50
N LEU A 160 10.34 12.61 -5.38
CA LEU A 160 10.97 11.96 -4.23
C LEU A 160 11.27 10.48 -4.47
N CYS A 161 10.38 9.77 -5.18
CA CYS A 161 10.51 8.34 -5.42
C CYS A 161 11.42 7.99 -6.59
N ARG A 162 11.73 8.94 -7.50
CA ARG A 162 12.46 8.66 -8.74
C ARG A 162 13.85 8.02 -8.55
N SER A 163 14.53 8.30 -7.44
CA SER A 163 15.82 7.69 -7.08
C SER A 163 15.67 6.46 -6.19
N LEU A 164 14.52 6.31 -5.55
CA LEU A 164 14.19 5.17 -4.69
C LEU A 164 13.57 4.01 -5.46
N ALA A 165 12.98 4.29 -6.62
CA ALA A 165 12.31 3.32 -7.49
C ALA A 165 13.31 2.43 -8.24
N SER A 166 13.11 1.12 -8.17
CA SER A 166 13.82 0.13 -9.01
C SER A 166 13.29 0.15 -10.45
N ARG A 167 12.00 0.46 -10.61
CA ARG A 167 11.33 0.74 -11.88
C ARG A 167 10.42 1.94 -11.70
N PHE A 168 10.50 2.88 -12.64
CA PHE A 168 9.69 4.07 -12.66
C PHE A 168 8.96 4.14 -13.99
N TYR A 169 7.64 4.13 -13.98
CA TYR A 169 6.80 4.16 -15.17
C TYR A 169 6.06 5.48 -15.28
N VAL A 170 5.96 5.96 -16.52
CA VAL A 170 5.17 7.14 -16.88
C VAL A 170 4.20 6.78 -17.99
N GLN A 171 3.04 7.43 -17.99
CA GLN A 171 1.95 7.15 -18.92
C GLN A 171 1.87 8.14 -20.08
N TRP A 172 2.54 9.28 -19.95
CA TRP A 172 2.63 10.35 -20.93
C TRP A 172 4.07 10.47 -21.41
N GLU A 173 4.28 10.79 -22.68
CA GLU A 173 5.63 10.91 -23.23
C GLU A 173 6.25 12.26 -22.84
N GLU A 174 5.41 13.28 -22.73
CA GLU A 174 5.76 14.67 -22.44
C GLU A 174 6.50 14.82 -21.11
N ILE A 175 6.07 14.09 -20.07
CA ILE A 175 6.67 14.12 -18.74
C ILE A 175 8.06 13.48 -18.68
N ARG A 176 8.50 12.73 -19.71
CA ARG A 176 9.81 12.04 -19.70
C ARG A 176 10.98 12.99 -19.53
N HIS A 177 10.86 14.24 -20.00
CA HIS A 177 11.89 15.27 -19.83
C HIS A 177 12.22 15.52 -18.33
N HIS A 178 11.26 15.27 -17.42
CA HIS A 178 11.47 15.37 -15.98
C HIS A 178 12.02 14.10 -15.33
N TYR A 179 11.90 12.96 -16.01
CA TYR A 179 12.29 11.64 -15.53
C TYR A 179 13.03 10.85 -16.63
N PRO A 180 14.30 11.17 -16.93
CA PRO A 180 15.05 10.48 -17.96
C PRO A 180 15.15 8.96 -17.75
N GLN A 181 15.14 8.52 -16.49
CA GLN A 181 15.16 7.10 -16.11
C GLN A 181 13.79 6.41 -16.22
N ALA A 182 12.72 7.15 -16.47
CA ALA A 182 11.38 6.60 -16.52
C ALA A 182 11.14 5.82 -17.82
N VAL A 183 10.43 4.72 -17.69
CA VAL A 183 9.99 3.89 -18.81
C VAL A 183 8.58 4.31 -19.20
N TYR A 184 8.43 4.82 -20.42
CA TYR A 184 7.11 5.11 -20.98
C TYR A 184 6.36 3.81 -21.32
N ARG A 185 5.08 3.76 -20.95
CA ARG A 185 4.21 2.59 -21.15
C ARG A 185 2.83 2.95 -21.69
N GLY A 186 2.59 4.21 -22.05
CA GLY A 186 1.25 4.67 -22.41
C GLY A 186 0.25 4.46 -21.27
N ARG A 187 -1.01 4.23 -21.63
CA ARG A 187 -2.10 4.07 -20.66
C ARG A 187 -2.01 2.73 -19.91
N ILE A 188 -1.78 2.79 -18.60
CA ILE A 188 -1.69 1.62 -17.71
C ILE A 188 -3.05 1.31 -17.05
N PHE A 189 -3.88 2.33 -16.87
CA PHE A 189 -5.14 2.33 -16.12
C PHE A 189 -6.39 2.50 -17.00
#